data_AF-A0A7X8X711-F1
#
_entry.id   AF-A0A7X8X711-F1
#
_cell.length_a   1.000
_cell.length_b   1.000
_cell.length_c   1.000
_cell.angle_alpha   90.00
_cell.angle_beta   90.00
_cell.angle_gamma   90.00
#
_symmetry.space_group_name_H-M   'P 1'
#
loop_
_entity.id
_entity.type
_entity.pdbx_description
1 polymer ?
#
loop_
_entity_poly.entity_id
_entity_poly.type
_entity_poly.pdbx_seq_one_letter_code
_entity_poly.pdbx_strand_id
1 'polypeptide(L)'
;MSALIESYKKIDMKLSEFTSKIDSAEREIEKLTSVFSANTAVRISKIEEQIARVDDYLSKIKEFQKLAKQNLDSQNILTIEAPPGYRINLNRLRNWAMMIDPMSPNDPYAQRVYVVAKCDEHFLNKKRQEFIERIQQLKEGRILETSDEIEKLKESVVLLKEEQARYVTSSEMKDFTKAVVSENNKYWHVNSPTVFQNPDTASKRISPGACAVPLFFEKEQRLWLKSVMGNFYDAEEGRVFLPVELSNKYEYLIRVNCSPSRRKNLDEALQNLILATINENPVGTRKIHIIDGIRFNASSIGTLYPLERTSAIERIPRNPKQLTSTLKRFVSSFADIDKIIEGFDSVTEFNAVVEMEKRLPLTTMIVFGWPNSYERRDRELLQKIMTNYERYGISLITVSYGSLPEKMKYEPNAMTKYAWQNVLDIDMSQGKTTVTFSGGISQNFTWYVFSDALSHDFISSYKMQTAVQEQILT
;
A
#
# COMPACT_ATOMS: atom_id res chain seq x y z
N MET A 1 10.33 -1.20 -19.77
CA MET A 1 9.94 -0.66 -18.44
C MET A 1 9.68 0.85 -18.35
N SER A 2 10.42 1.78 -19.00
CA SER A 2 10.08 3.22 -18.88
C SER A 2 8.62 3.48 -19.24
N ALA A 3 8.14 2.88 -20.33
CA ALA A 3 6.75 2.96 -20.76
C ALA A 3 5.74 2.37 -19.74
N LEU A 4 6.03 1.24 -19.09
CA LEU A 4 5.12 0.65 -18.08
C LEU A 4 5.07 1.51 -16.82
N ILE A 5 6.23 2.00 -16.35
CA ILE A 5 6.30 2.89 -15.19
C ILE A 5 5.64 4.25 -15.51
N GLU A 6 5.83 4.79 -16.71
CA GLU A 6 5.15 6.01 -17.17
C GLU A 6 3.64 5.80 -17.26
N SER A 7 3.19 4.66 -17.81
CA SER A 7 1.77 4.30 -17.85
C SER A 7 1.20 4.17 -16.44
N TYR A 8 1.92 3.53 -15.51
CA TYR A 8 1.54 3.45 -14.11
C TYR A 8 1.41 4.85 -13.49
N LYS A 9 2.42 5.72 -13.63
CA LYS A 9 2.39 7.09 -13.10
C LYS A 9 1.20 7.89 -13.61
N LYS A 10 0.85 7.73 -14.89
CA LYS A 10 -0.31 8.38 -15.50
C LYS A 10 -1.62 7.89 -14.89
N ILE A 11 -1.76 6.59 -14.68
CA ILE A 11 -2.93 5.97 -14.03
C ILE A 11 -3.03 6.40 -12.57
N ASP A 12 -1.92 6.32 -11.83
CA ASP A 12 -1.83 6.70 -10.42
C ASP A 12 -2.20 8.17 -10.20
N MET A 13 -1.74 9.06 -11.09
CA MET A 13 -2.12 10.48 -11.07
C MET A 13 -3.63 10.66 -11.26
N LYS A 14 -4.23 10.01 -12.26
CA LYS A 14 -5.68 10.06 -12.49
C LYS A 14 -6.48 9.52 -11.31
N LEU A 15 -6.02 8.42 -10.70
CA LEU A 15 -6.67 7.85 -9.52
C LEU A 15 -6.56 8.78 -8.31
N SER A 16 -5.41 9.39 -8.11
CA SER A 16 -5.19 10.39 -7.06
C SER A 16 -6.10 11.60 -7.25
N GLU A 17 -6.37 12.04 -8.48
CA GLU A 17 -7.35 13.09 -8.78
C GLU A 17 -8.78 12.68 -8.40
N PHE A 18 -9.22 11.46 -8.74
CA PHE A 18 -10.53 10.94 -8.33
C PHE A 18 -10.65 10.90 -6.81
N THR A 19 -9.69 10.27 -6.13
CA THR A 19 -9.67 10.14 -4.67
C THR A 19 -9.67 11.52 -4.00
N SER A 20 -8.85 12.46 -4.46
CA SER A 20 -8.84 13.82 -3.90
C SER A 20 -10.17 14.54 -4.05
N LYS A 21 -10.87 14.39 -5.18
CA LYS A 21 -12.20 15.00 -5.38
C LYS A 21 -13.23 14.38 -4.46
N ILE A 22 -13.26 13.05 -4.37
CA ILE A 22 -14.14 12.30 -3.47
C ILE A 22 -13.89 12.72 -2.01
N ASP A 23 -12.64 12.68 -1.55
CA ASP A 23 -12.26 13.04 -0.18
C ASP A 23 -12.59 14.50 0.16
N SER A 24 -12.51 15.42 -0.82
CA SER A 24 -12.90 16.81 -0.60
C SER A 24 -14.40 16.97 -0.42
N ALA A 25 -15.20 16.28 -1.24
CA ALA A 25 -16.66 16.34 -1.18
C ALA A 25 -17.19 15.63 0.08
N GLU A 26 -16.62 14.49 0.47
CA GLU A 26 -16.97 13.79 1.71
C GLU A 26 -16.64 14.63 2.96
N ARG A 27 -15.48 15.30 2.98
CA ARG A 27 -15.12 16.24 4.06
C ARG A 27 -16.07 17.45 4.12
N GLU A 28 -16.50 17.96 2.98
CA GLU A 28 -17.45 19.07 2.93
C GLU A 28 -18.84 18.64 3.42
N ILE A 29 -19.32 17.45 3.05
CA ILE A 29 -20.55 16.85 3.58
C ILE A 29 -20.48 16.73 5.10
N GLU A 30 -19.38 16.20 5.65
CA GLU A 30 -19.20 16.06 7.10
C GLU A 30 -19.23 17.42 7.81
N LYS A 31 -18.55 18.42 7.24
CA LYS A 31 -18.54 19.79 7.76
C LYS A 31 -19.94 20.41 7.73
N LEU A 32 -20.67 20.31 6.63
CA LEU A 32 -22.02 20.86 6.52
C LEU A 32 -22.99 20.15 7.48
N THR A 33 -22.87 18.82 7.60
CA THR A 33 -23.70 18.02 8.51
C THR A 33 -23.46 18.38 9.98
N SER A 34 -22.20 18.59 10.38
CA SER A 34 -21.86 18.98 11.75
C SER A 34 -22.30 20.42 12.08
N VAL A 35 -22.15 21.36 11.15
CA VAL A 35 -22.66 22.74 11.31
C VAL A 35 -24.18 22.74 11.42
N PHE A 36 -24.86 21.94 10.60
CA PHE A 36 -26.31 21.80 10.63
C PHE A 36 -26.82 21.26 11.96
N SER A 37 -26.21 20.18 12.47
CA SER A 37 -26.62 19.57 13.74
C SER A 37 -26.37 20.51 14.91
N ALA A 38 -25.24 21.21 14.94
CA ALA A 38 -24.92 22.21 15.98
C ALA A 38 -25.91 23.38 15.97
N ASN A 39 -26.21 23.95 14.80
CA ASN A 39 -27.16 25.05 14.68
C ASN A 39 -28.58 24.63 15.09
N THR A 40 -28.98 23.40 14.76
CA THR A 40 -30.28 22.85 15.14
C THR A 40 -30.37 22.65 16.64
N ALA A 41 -29.32 22.12 17.28
CA ALA A 41 -29.26 21.95 18.73
C ALA A 41 -29.39 23.29 19.48
N VAL A 42 -28.69 24.34 19.03
CA VAL A 42 -28.80 25.69 19.62
C VAL A 42 -30.22 26.26 19.48
N ARG A 43 -30.87 26.06 18.33
CA ARG A 43 -32.25 26.51 18.10
C ARG A 43 -33.25 25.76 18.99
N ILE A 44 -33.10 24.43 19.12
CA ILE A 44 -33.93 23.61 20.00
C ILE A 44 -33.78 24.06 21.46
N SER A 45 -32.54 24.23 21.94
CA SER A 45 -32.26 24.67 23.30
C SER A 45 -32.92 26.01 23.63
N LYS A 46 -32.90 26.99 22.71
CA LYS A 46 -33.61 28.28 22.89
C LYS A 46 -35.13 28.12 23.00
N ILE A 47 -35.73 27.17 22.29
CA ILE A 47 -37.18 26.91 22.37
C ILE A 47 -37.51 26.15 23.66
N GLU A 48 -36.64 25.23 24.10
CA GLU A 48 -36.78 24.54 25.39
C GLU A 48 -36.71 25.53 26.57
N GLU A 49 -35.82 26.53 26.52
CA GLU A 49 -35.81 27.63 27.51
C GLU A 49 -37.13 28.42 27.50
N GLN A 50 -37.75 28.63 26.34
CA GLN A 50 -39.05 29.29 26.26
C GLN A 50 -40.17 28.43 26.85
N ILE A 51 -40.14 27.11 26.65
CA ILE A 51 -41.08 26.16 27.28
C ILE A 51 -40.91 26.18 28.80
N ALA A 52 -39.68 26.16 29.32
CA ALA A 52 -39.42 26.24 30.75
C ALA A 52 -39.99 27.53 31.37
N ARG A 53 -39.88 28.67 30.67
CA ARG A 53 -40.52 29.92 31.11
C ARG A 53 -42.05 29.81 31.11
N VAL A 54 -42.64 29.19 30.09
CA VAL A 54 -44.09 28.92 30.04
C VAL A 54 -44.54 28.08 31.23
N ASP A 55 -43.79 27.02 31.59
CA ASP A 55 -44.11 26.15 32.72
C ASP A 55 -43.99 26.88 34.08
N ASP A 56 -43.02 27.80 34.24
CA ASP A 56 -42.92 28.69 35.40
C ASP A 56 -44.14 29.63 35.50
N TYR A 57 -44.55 30.24 34.39
CA TYR A 57 -45.75 31.08 34.34
C TYR A 57 -47.02 30.29 34.68
N LEU A 58 -47.18 29.08 34.13
CA LEU A 58 -48.30 28.18 34.42
C LEU A 58 -48.37 27.84 35.91
N SER A 59 -47.22 27.59 36.56
CA SER A 59 -47.15 27.27 37.98
C SER A 59 -47.66 28.44 38.84
N LYS A 60 -47.21 29.67 38.55
CA LYS A 60 -47.69 30.89 39.22
C LYS A 60 -49.18 31.14 39.01
N ILE A 61 -49.68 30.90 37.79
CA ILE A 61 -51.12 31.04 37.47
C ILE A 61 -51.95 30.01 38.26
N LYS A 62 -51.47 28.77 38.42
CA LYS A 62 -52.15 27.75 39.23
C LYS A 62 -52.26 28.12 40.70
N GLU A 63 -51.28 28.82 41.26
CA GLU A 63 -51.37 29.36 42.64
C GLU A 63 -52.50 30.39 42.77
N PHE A 64 -52.60 31.33 41.81
CA PHE A 64 -53.70 32.30 41.77
C PHE A 64 -55.06 31.63 41.56
N GLN A 65 -55.14 30.59 40.72
CA GLN A 65 -56.37 29.79 40.58
C GLN A 65 -56.76 29.11 41.89
N LYS A 66 -55.80 28.53 42.62
CA LYS A 66 -56.07 27.85 43.90
C LYS A 66 -56.62 28.84 44.93
N LEU A 67 -56.03 30.03 45.02
CA LEU A 67 -56.46 31.10 45.92
C LEU A 67 -57.87 31.59 45.58
N ALA A 68 -58.16 31.80 44.29
CA ALA A 68 -59.49 32.20 43.84
C ALA A 68 -60.56 31.12 44.10
N LYS A 69 -60.23 29.84 43.87
CA LYS A 69 -61.15 28.71 44.11
C LYS A 69 -61.58 28.54 45.57
N GLN A 70 -60.77 29.00 46.53
CA GLN A 70 -61.11 28.94 47.95
C GLN A 70 -62.24 29.90 48.35
N ASN A 71 -62.56 30.87 47.50
CA ASN A 71 -63.52 31.95 47.77
C ASN A 71 -64.66 32.00 46.73
N LEU A 72 -64.93 30.88 46.04
CA LEU A 72 -65.95 30.75 44.99
C LEU A 72 -66.77 29.47 45.16
N ASP A 73 -68.10 29.59 45.08
CA ASP A 73 -69.06 28.49 45.16
C ASP A 73 -69.35 27.87 43.78
N SER A 74 -69.15 28.63 42.69
CA SER A 74 -69.39 28.18 41.31
C SER A 74 -68.15 28.39 40.43
N GLN A 75 -67.79 27.35 39.68
CA GLN A 75 -66.62 27.33 38.80
C GLN A 75 -66.99 27.39 37.31
N ASN A 76 -68.28 27.65 37.00
CA ASN A 76 -68.77 27.72 35.63
C ASN A 76 -68.25 28.99 34.94
N ILE A 77 -67.18 28.82 34.16
CA ILE A 77 -66.68 29.85 33.25
C ILE A 77 -66.98 29.40 31.81
N LEU A 78 -67.64 30.27 31.04
CA LEU A 78 -67.76 30.10 29.59
C LEU A 78 -66.35 30.16 28.98
N THR A 79 -66.01 29.24 28.09
CA THR A 79 -64.72 29.17 27.41
C THR A 79 -64.37 30.52 26.79
N ILE A 80 -63.32 31.19 27.29
CA ILE A 80 -62.85 32.46 26.74
C ILE A 80 -61.54 32.16 26.01
N GLU A 81 -61.60 32.15 24.68
CA GLU A 81 -60.38 32.20 23.88
C GLU A 81 -59.70 33.56 24.08
N ALA A 82 -58.37 33.54 24.21
CA ALA A 82 -57.60 34.78 24.37
C ALA A 82 -57.68 35.61 23.07
N PRO A 83 -58.01 36.92 23.14
CA PRO A 83 -58.13 37.76 21.97
C PRO A 83 -56.79 37.98 21.25
N PRO A 84 -56.80 38.38 19.97
CA PRO A 84 -55.58 38.76 19.26
C PRO A 84 -54.79 39.83 20.02
N GLY A 85 -53.48 39.61 20.21
CA GLY A 85 -52.61 40.54 20.95
C GLY A 85 -52.68 40.42 22.48
N TYR A 86 -53.34 39.40 23.02
CA TYR A 86 -53.40 39.12 24.46
C TYR A 86 -51.99 39.01 25.09
N ARG A 87 -51.80 39.66 26.23
CA ARG A 87 -50.57 39.61 27.03
C ARG A 87 -50.90 39.21 28.46
N ILE A 88 -50.16 38.22 28.95
CA ILE A 88 -50.23 37.78 30.34
C ILE A 88 -49.71 38.91 31.23
N ASN A 89 -50.45 39.24 32.27
CA ASN A 89 -50.07 40.26 33.23
C ASN A 89 -50.22 39.71 34.66
N LEU A 90 -49.13 39.10 35.16
CA LEU A 90 -49.09 38.54 36.51
C LEU A 90 -49.29 39.59 37.61
N ASN A 91 -48.84 40.84 37.39
CA ASN A 91 -49.03 41.91 38.36
C ASN A 91 -50.51 42.25 38.53
N ARG A 92 -51.28 42.22 37.44
CA ARG A 92 -52.73 42.40 37.48
C ARG A 92 -53.41 41.27 38.27
N LEU A 93 -53.02 40.01 38.02
CA LEU A 93 -53.52 38.87 38.79
C LEU A 93 -53.17 38.99 40.28
N ARG A 94 -51.94 39.39 40.60
CA ARG A 94 -51.47 39.61 41.97
C ARG A 94 -52.27 40.70 42.68
N ASN A 95 -52.44 41.85 42.04
CA ASN A 95 -53.17 42.98 42.62
C ASN A 95 -54.64 42.62 42.90
N TRP A 96 -55.30 41.91 41.97
CA TRP A 96 -56.67 41.45 42.19
C TRP A 96 -56.77 40.35 43.23
N ALA A 97 -55.78 39.44 43.31
CA ALA A 97 -55.75 38.40 44.33
C ALA A 97 -55.62 38.98 45.75
N MET A 98 -54.95 40.13 45.91
CA MET A 98 -54.86 40.84 47.20
C MET A 98 -56.16 41.54 47.62
N MET A 99 -57.11 41.72 46.71
CA MET A 99 -58.41 42.37 46.97
C MET A 99 -59.53 41.38 47.30
N ILE A 100 -59.21 40.07 47.34
CA ILE A 100 -60.17 39.03 47.68
C ILE A 100 -60.48 39.09 49.17
N ASP A 101 -61.74 39.29 49.54
CA ASP A 101 -62.18 39.19 50.93
C ASP A 101 -62.36 37.71 51.33
N PRO A 102 -61.54 37.17 52.25
CA PRO A 102 -61.63 35.77 52.68
C PRO A 102 -62.92 35.42 53.44
N MET A 103 -63.68 36.43 53.88
CA MET A 103 -64.91 36.24 54.65
C MET A 103 -66.17 36.32 53.78
N SER A 104 -66.03 36.62 52.47
CA SER A 104 -67.14 36.74 51.52
C SER A 104 -67.23 35.50 50.63
N PRO A 105 -68.28 34.65 50.77
CA PRO A 105 -68.53 33.60 49.78
C PRO A 105 -68.93 34.24 48.44
N ASN A 106 -68.23 33.86 47.35
CA ASN A 106 -68.32 34.45 46.01
C ASN A 106 -67.81 35.88 45.87
N ASP A 107 -66.59 36.13 46.34
CA ASP A 107 -65.95 37.43 46.17
C ASP A 107 -65.81 37.82 44.66
N PRO A 108 -66.19 39.04 44.24
CA PRO A 108 -66.10 39.49 42.85
C PRO A 108 -64.67 39.51 42.28
N TYR A 109 -63.65 39.76 43.11
CA TYR A 109 -62.24 39.69 42.71
C TYR A 109 -61.76 38.25 42.60
N ALA A 110 -62.26 37.33 43.43
CA ALA A 110 -61.99 35.90 43.27
C ALA A 110 -62.48 35.40 41.92
N GLN A 111 -63.70 35.80 41.50
CA GLN A 111 -64.23 35.44 40.18
C GLN A 111 -63.38 36.02 39.03
N ARG A 112 -62.94 37.29 39.14
CA ARG A 112 -62.08 37.93 38.13
C ARG A 112 -60.71 37.27 38.01
N VAL A 113 -60.08 36.95 39.15
CA VAL A 113 -58.80 36.24 39.19
C VAL A 113 -58.96 34.84 38.57
N TYR A 114 -60.02 34.12 38.92
CA TYR A 114 -60.27 32.78 38.39
C TYR A 114 -60.47 32.77 36.87
N VAL A 115 -61.28 33.68 36.34
CA VAL A 115 -61.53 33.80 34.89
C VAL A 115 -60.26 34.15 34.13
N VAL A 116 -59.52 35.18 34.56
CA VAL A 116 -58.31 35.62 33.84
C VAL A 116 -57.19 34.59 33.97
N ALA A 117 -57.02 33.95 35.13
CA ALA A 117 -56.06 32.87 35.31
C ALA A 117 -56.39 31.64 34.45
N LYS A 118 -57.68 31.37 34.16
CA LYS A 118 -58.10 30.32 33.23
C LYS A 118 -57.81 30.68 31.77
N CYS A 119 -58.01 31.94 31.38
CA CYS A 119 -57.61 32.43 30.05
C CYS A 119 -56.09 32.37 29.86
N ASP A 120 -55.31 32.82 30.85
CA ASP A 120 -53.85 32.78 30.83
C ASP A 120 -53.33 31.31 30.73
N GLU A 121 -53.95 30.38 31.47
CA GLU A 121 -53.64 28.94 31.39
C GLU A 121 -53.89 28.38 29.98
N HIS A 122 -55.04 28.68 29.38
CA HIS A 122 -55.37 28.20 28.03
C HIS A 122 -54.40 28.76 26.97
N PHE A 123 -54.08 30.06 27.05
CA PHE A 123 -53.13 30.70 26.16
C PHE A 123 -51.72 30.10 26.27
N LEU A 124 -51.23 29.89 27.49
CA LEU A 124 -49.91 29.29 27.73
C LEU A 124 -49.83 27.84 27.27
N ASN A 125 -50.89 27.04 27.48
CA ASN A 125 -50.94 25.67 26.98
C ASN A 125 -50.90 25.62 25.45
N LYS A 126 -51.62 26.52 24.77
CA LYS A 126 -51.55 26.65 23.30
C LYS A 126 -50.14 27.01 22.84
N LYS A 127 -49.49 27.99 23.48
CA LYS A 127 -48.10 28.38 23.17
C LYS A 127 -47.09 27.26 23.41
N ARG A 128 -47.26 26.50 24.50
CA ARG A 128 -46.46 25.32 24.81
C ARG A 128 -46.57 24.28 23.70
N GLN A 129 -47.77 24.02 23.21
CA GLN A 129 -48.01 23.08 22.13
C GLN A 129 -47.38 23.57 20.80
N GLU A 130 -47.52 24.86 20.47
CA GLU A 130 -46.84 25.48 19.31
C GLU A 130 -45.30 25.33 19.38
N PHE A 131 -44.70 25.51 20.56
CA PHE A 131 -43.25 25.33 20.74
C PHE A 131 -42.81 23.87 20.61
N ILE A 132 -43.58 22.93 21.15
CA ILE A 132 -43.31 21.49 21.01
C ILE A 132 -43.39 21.08 19.54
N GLU A 133 -44.42 21.52 18.82
CA GLU A 133 -44.55 21.30 17.37
C GLU A 133 -43.37 21.91 16.60
N ARG A 134 -42.89 23.10 17.00
CA ARG A 134 -41.73 23.74 16.38
C ARG A 134 -40.43 22.96 16.61
N ILE A 135 -40.22 22.42 17.82
CA ILE A 135 -39.09 21.52 18.10
C ILE A 135 -39.19 20.26 17.23
N GLN A 136 -40.37 19.69 17.09
CA GLN A 136 -40.60 18.51 16.27
C GLN A 136 -40.27 18.77 14.79
N GLN A 137 -40.71 19.91 14.24
CA GLN A 137 -40.37 20.33 12.88
C GLN A 137 -38.86 20.54 12.66
N LEU A 138 -38.15 21.06 13.67
CA LEU A 138 -36.68 21.23 13.61
C LEU A 138 -35.95 19.88 13.69
N LYS A 139 -36.45 18.92 14.49
CA LYS A 139 -35.91 17.56 14.59
C LYS A 139 -36.15 16.74 13.33
N GLU A 140 -37.27 16.97 12.65
CA GLU A 140 -37.62 16.34 11.36
C GLU A 140 -36.84 16.94 10.17
N GLY A 141 -35.93 17.90 10.41
CA GLY A 141 -34.97 18.34 9.40
C GLY A 141 -35.54 19.17 8.26
N ARG A 142 -36.71 19.80 8.41
CA ARG A 142 -37.35 20.64 7.36
C ARG A 142 -36.67 22.02 7.17
N ILE A 143 -35.34 22.06 7.11
CA ILE A 143 -34.55 23.23 6.68
C ILE A 143 -33.98 22.88 5.31
N LEU A 144 -34.70 23.25 4.24
CA LEU A 144 -34.48 22.77 2.86
C LEU A 144 -33.07 23.06 2.31
N GLU A 145 -32.53 24.27 2.50
CA GLU A 145 -31.35 24.72 1.73
C GLU A 145 -30.05 23.95 2.03
N THR A 146 -29.72 23.70 3.29
CA THR A 146 -28.51 22.93 3.66
C THR A 146 -28.67 21.44 3.36
N SER A 147 -29.92 20.93 3.35
CA SER A 147 -30.21 19.55 2.96
C SER A 147 -29.96 19.34 1.47
N ASP A 148 -30.39 20.28 0.62
CA ASP A 148 -30.24 20.22 -0.83
C ASP A 148 -28.76 20.27 -1.26
N GLU A 149 -27.92 21.07 -0.59
CA GLU A 149 -26.48 21.13 -0.85
C GLU A 149 -25.77 19.83 -0.47
N ILE A 150 -26.12 19.24 0.68
CA ILE A 150 -25.59 17.95 1.11
C ILE A 150 -26.01 16.84 0.14
N GLU A 151 -27.26 16.85 -0.34
CA GLU A 151 -27.75 15.88 -1.33
C GLU A 151 -26.99 16.01 -2.66
N LYS A 152 -26.81 17.23 -3.19
CA LYS A 152 -26.02 17.46 -4.40
C LYS A 152 -24.57 16.98 -4.27
N LEU A 153 -23.93 17.20 -3.12
CA LEU A 153 -22.59 16.71 -2.87
C LEU A 153 -22.55 15.18 -2.80
N LYS A 154 -23.55 14.54 -2.18
CA LYS A 154 -23.67 13.07 -2.16
C LYS A 154 -23.86 12.50 -3.57
N GLU A 155 -24.71 13.11 -4.39
CA GLU A 155 -24.88 12.74 -5.80
C GLU A 155 -23.57 12.88 -6.57
N SER A 156 -22.83 13.97 -6.37
CA SER A 156 -21.51 14.19 -6.98
C SER A 156 -20.50 13.10 -6.58
N VAL A 157 -20.46 12.71 -5.29
CA VAL A 157 -19.61 11.60 -4.82
C VAL A 157 -19.97 10.28 -5.49
N VAL A 158 -21.27 9.98 -5.63
CA VAL A 158 -21.74 8.77 -6.32
C VAL A 158 -21.29 8.78 -7.78
N LEU A 159 -21.48 9.89 -8.50
CA LEU A 159 -21.04 10.04 -9.89
C LEU A 159 -19.52 9.88 -10.03
N LEU A 160 -18.72 10.47 -9.15
CA LEU A 160 -17.26 10.32 -9.16
C LEU A 160 -16.83 8.87 -8.90
N LYS A 161 -17.49 8.16 -7.99
CA LYS A 161 -17.23 6.73 -7.73
C LYS A 161 -17.63 5.86 -8.93
N GLU A 162 -18.74 6.17 -9.60
CA GLU A 162 -19.13 5.51 -10.85
C GLU A 162 -18.14 5.78 -11.98
N GLU A 163 -17.63 7.00 -12.12
CA GLU A 163 -16.59 7.33 -13.11
C GLU A 163 -15.30 6.57 -12.83
N GLN A 164 -14.86 6.50 -11.57
CA GLN A 164 -13.71 5.70 -11.16
C GLN A 164 -13.93 4.21 -11.48
N ALA A 165 -15.13 3.69 -11.24
CA ALA A 165 -15.49 2.31 -11.59
C ALA A 165 -15.47 2.06 -13.10
N ARG A 166 -16.01 2.99 -13.91
CA ARG A 166 -15.95 2.91 -15.39
C ARG A 166 -14.51 2.97 -15.88
N TYR A 167 -13.66 3.77 -15.26
CA TYR A 167 -12.26 3.93 -15.63
C TYR A 167 -11.48 2.60 -15.58
N VAL A 168 -11.77 1.73 -14.61
CA VAL A 168 -11.16 0.39 -14.51
C VAL A 168 -11.35 -0.45 -15.77
N THR A 169 -12.49 -0.29 -16.44
CA THR A 169 -12.83 -1.04 -17.66
C THR A 169 -12.49 -0.30 -18.96
N SER A 170 -11.88 0.87 -18.85
CA SER A 170 -11.45 1.69 -19.99
C SER A 170 -10.39 0.98 -20.85
N SER A 171 -10.22 1.44 -22.08
CA SER A 171 -9.15 0.95 -22.97
C SER A 171 -7.77 1.18 -22.36
N GLU A 172 -7.54 2.34 -21.74
CA GLU A 172 -6.27 2.69 -21.09
C GLU A 172 -5.91 1.70 -19.97
N MET A 173 -6.87 1.37 -19.10
CA MET A 173 -6.65 0.36 -18.06
C MET A 173 -6.46 -1.04 -18.63
N LYS A 174 -7.20 -1.41 -19.68
CA LYS A 174 -7.00 -2.70 -20.35
C LYS A 174 -5.60 -2.82 -20.97
N ASP A 175 -5.11 -1.78 -21.62
CA ASP A 175 -3.77 -1.76 -22.20
C ASP A 175 -2.70 -1.83 -21.10
N PHE A 176 -2.89 -1.12 -20.00
CA PHE A 176 -2.02 -1.22 -18.83
C PHE A 176 -2.01 -2.62 -18.22
N THR A 177 -3.17 -3.25 -18.02
CA THR A 177 -3.25 -4.61 -17.47
C THR A 177 -2.51 -5.63 -18.35
N LYS A 178 -2.67 -5.54 -19.67
CA LYS A 178 -1.92 -6.37 -20.63
C LYS A 178 -0.42 -6.10 -20.54
N ALA A 179 -0.01 -4.85 -20.44
CA ALA A 179 1.40 -4.48 -20.31
C ALA A 179 2.00 -5.04 -19.00
N VAL A 180 1.29 -4.93 -17.86
CA VAL A 180 1.74 -5.52 -16.59
C VAL A 180 1.97 -7.02 -16.73
N VAL A 181 0.99 -7.76 -17.25
CA VAL A 181 1.09 -9.23 -17.44
C VAL A 181 2.23 -9.56 -18.41
N SER A 182 2.29 -8.88 -19.55
CA SER A 182 3.31 -9.13 -20.57
C SER A 182 4.72 -8.84 -20.08
N GLU A 183 4.95 -7.73 -19.37
CA GLU A 183 6.29 -7.37 -18.88
C GLU A 183 6.74 -8.32 -17.77
N ASN A 184 5.84 -8.76 -16.87
CA ASN A 184 6.21 -9.75 -15.85
C ASN A 184 6.51 -11.13 -16.48
N ASN A 185 5.70 -11.58 -17.44
CA ASN A 185 5.87 -12.88 -18.09
C ASN A 185 7.16 -13.00 -18.93
N LYS A 186 7.79 -11.88 -19.30
CA LYS A 186 9.12 -11.92 -19.95
C LYS A 186 10.20 -12.50 -19.03
N TYR A 187 10.08 -12.26 -17.72
CA TYR A 187 11.12 -12.59 -16.74
C TYR A 187 10.76 -13.79 -15.87
N TRP A 188 9.47 -14.12 -15.77
CA TRP A 188 9.02 -15.26 -14.97
C TRP A 188 8.92 -16.52 -15.83
N HIS A 189 9.91 -17.39 -15.68
CA HIS A 189 9.85 -18.74 -16.25
C HIS A 189 8.94 -19.61 -15.38
N VAL A 190 7.67 -19.70 -15.76
CA VAL A 190 6.71 -20.58 -15.06
C VAL A 190 6.90 -22.03 -15.50
N ASN A 191 7.22 -22.24 -16.78
CA ASN A 191 7.41 -23.56 -17.38
C ASN A 191 8.85 -23.74 -17.85
N SER A 192 9.30 -24.99 -17.87
CA SER A 192 10.60 -25.37 -18.43
C SER A 192 10.73 -25.00 -19.92
N PRO A 193 11.81 -24.31 -20.34
CA PRO A 193 12.10 -24.09 -21.74
C PRO A 193 12.32 -25.42 -22.49
N THR A 194 11.86 -25.49 -23.73
CA THR A 194 11.99 -26.69 -24.56
C THR A 194 13.33 -26.78 -25.27
N VAL A 195 13.84 -25.67 -25.80
CA VAL A 195 15.10 -25.62 -26.56
C VAL A 195 15.85 -24.35 -26.18
N PHE A 196 17.17 -24.45 -26.02
CA PHE A 196 18.02 -23.29 -25.83
C PHE A 196 18.34 -22.64 -27.18
N GLN A 197 18.03 -21.36 -27.29
CA GLN A 197 18.37 -20.53 -28.45
C GLN A 197 19.51 -19.60 -28.03
N ASN A 198 20.68 -19.71 -28.66
CA ASN A 198 21.78 -18.78 -28.41
C ASN A 198 21.31 -17.38 -28.83
N PRO A 199 21.21 -16.41 -27.92
CA PRO A 199 20.89 -15.06 -28.33
C PRO A 199 22.10 -14.46 -29.07
N ASP A 200 21.86 -13.71 -30.14
CA ASP A 200 22.93 -13.02 -30.88
C ASP A 200 23.61 -11.95 -30.00
N THR A 201 22.82 -11.33 -29.12
CA THR A 201 23.31 -10.29 -28.20
C THR A 201 22.70 -10.48 -26.83
N ALA A 202 23.47 -10.15 -25.79
CA ALA A 202 22.96 -10.14 -24.44
C ALA A 202 21.82 -9.11 -24.32
N SER A 203 20.71 -9.54 -23.71
CA SER A 203 19.64 -8.63 -23.36
C SER A 203 20.13 -7.57 -22.40
N LYS A 204 19.48 -6.41 -22.46
CA LYS A 204 19.88 -5.27 -21.63
C LYS A 204 19.48 -5.46 -20.18
N ARG A 205 18.48 -6.30 -19.89
CA ARG A 205 17.84 -6.34 -18.57
C ARG A 205 17.43 -7.75 -18.16
N ILE A 206 17.58 -8.04 -16.88
CA ILE A 206 17.06 -9.23 -16.20
C ILE A 206 16.26 -8.78 -14.99
N SER A 207 15.42 -9.65 -14.42
CA SER A 207 14.62 -9.31 -13.24
C SER A 207 14.58 -10.43 -12.22
N PRO A 208 14.94 -10.18 -10.94
CA PRO A 208 14.74 -11.15 -9.87
C PRO A 208 13.26 -11.34 -9.47
N GLY A 209 12.40 -10.36 -9.75
CA GLY A 209 11.03 -10.36 -9.27
C GLY A 209 10.35 -9.01 -9.45
N ALA A 210 9.20 -8.82 -8.82
CA ALA A 210 8.37 -7.64 -8.97
C ALA A 210 8.12 -6.94 -7.63
N CYS A 211 8.08 -5.61 -7.68
CA CYS A 211 7.75 -4.75 -6.56
C CYS A 211 6.27 -4.37 -6.59
N ALA A 212 5.61 -4.40 -5.44
CA ALA A 212 4.20 -4.05 -5.31
C ALA A 212 4.04 -2.55 -5.06
N VAL A 213 3.39 -1.86 -6.00
CA VAL A 213 3.05 -0.44 -5.91
C VAL A 213 1.53 -0.26 -5.72
N PRO A 214 1.08 0.79 -5.01
CA PRO A 214 -0.35 1.03 -4.79
C PRO A 214 -1.11 1.19 -6.10
N LEU A 215 -2.27 0.54 -6.20
CA LEU A 215 -3.22 0.74 -7.28
C LEU A 215 -4.63 0.50 -6.70
N PHE A 216 -5.06 1.50 -5.93
CA PHE A 216 -6.22 1.39 -5.06
C PHE A 216 -7.51 1.69 -5.83
N PHE A 217 -8.42 0.72 -5.81
CA PHE A 217 -9.80 0.84 -6.27
C PHE A 217 -10.76 0.32 -5.20
N GLU A 218 -12.06 0.46 -5.41
CA GLU A 218 -13.07 -0.21 -4.60
C GLU A 218 -13.07 -1.74 -4.78
N LYS A 219 -13.64 -2.48 -3.82
CA LYS A 219 -13.48 -3.93 -3.70
C LYS A 219 -13.84 -4.72 -4.97
N GLU A 220 -14.95 -4.38 -5.62
CA GLU A 220 -15.41 -5.07 -6.83
C GLU A 220 -14.43 -4.89 -8.00
N GLN A 221 -13.88 -3.69 -8.15
CA GLN A 221 -12.91 -3.35 -9.18
C GLN A 221 -11.57 -4.06 -8.93
N ARG A 222 -11.17 -4.21 -7.66
CA ARG A 222 -9.98 -5.02 -7.31
C ARG A 222 -10.13 -6.47 -7.71
N LEU A 223 -11.30 -7.06 -7.50
CA LEU A 223 -11.58 -8.43 -7.91
C LEU A 223 -11.52 -8.57 -9.43
N TRP A 224 -12.02 -7.58 -10.18
CA TRP A 224 -11.87 -7.56 -11.64
C TRP A 224 -10.40 -7.47 -12.06
N LEU A 225 -9.62 -6.55 -11.48
CA LEU A 225 -8.18 -6.42 -11.76
C LEU A 225 -7.42 -7.72 -11.45
N LYS A 226 -7.79 -8.39 -10.35
CA LYS A 226 -7.25 -9.71 -10.00
C LYS A 226 -7.56 -10.77 -11.06
N SER A 227 -8.77 -10.77 -11.61
CA SER A 227 -9.16 -11.71 -12.66
C SER A 227 -8.36 -11.54 -13.96
N VAL A 228 -7.97 -10.30 -14.28
CA VAL A 228 -7.25 -9.97 -15.53
C VAL A 228 -5.73 -10.07 -15.37
N MET A 229 -5.17 -9.55 -14.27
CA MET A 229 -3.73 -9.54 -14.02
C MET A 229 -3.21 -10.80 -13.31
N GLY A 230 -4.11 -11.62 -12.75
CA GLY A 230 -3.75 -12.86 -12.06
C GLY A 230 -2.81 -12.63 -10.87
N ASN A 231 -1.64 -13.25 -10.89
CA ASN A 231 -0.65 -13.16 -9.80
C ASN A 231 0.04 -11.80 -9.71
N PHE A 232 -0.13 -10.92 -10.70
CA PHE A 232 0.49 -9.60 -10.74
C PHE A 232 -0.36 -8.48 -10.11
N TYR A 233 -1.46 -8.85 -9.46
CA TYR A 233 -2.27 -7.94 -8.67
C TYR A 233 -2.65 -8.56 -7.32
N ASP A 234 -2.51 -7.77 -6.26
CA ASP A 234 -2.99 -8.08 -4.92
C ASP A 234 -4.30 -7.33 -4.68
N ALA A 235 -5.41 -8.06 -4.64
CA ALA A 235 -6.74 -7.51 -4.43
C ALA A 235 -6.99 -7.10 -2.98
N GLU A 236 -6.32 -7.72 -2.02
CA GLU A 236 -6.51 -7.43 -0.60
C GLU A 236 -5.88 -6.08 -0.28
N GLU A 237 -4.61 -5.89 -0.64
CA GLU A 237 -3.90 -4.64 -0.40
C GLU A 237 -4.11 -3.58 -1.51
N GLY A 238 -4.74 -3.94 -2.63
CA GLY A 238 -4.93 -3.04 -3.77
C GLY A 238 -3.60 -2.61 -4.38
N ARG A 239 -2.74 -3.58 -4.72
CA ARG A 239 -1.38 -3.32 -5.26
C ARG A 239 -1.14 -4.05 -6.56
N VAL A 240 -0.39 -3.42 -7.46
CA VAL A 240 0.07 -4.03 -8.71
C VAL A 240 1.56 -4.34 -8.63
N PHE A 241 1.97 -5.49 -9.18
CA PHE A 241 3.36 -5.92 -9.20
C PHE A 241 4.05 -5.49 -10.49
N LEU A 242 5.02 -4.59 -10.38
CA LEU A 242 5.85 -4.13 -11.49
C LEU A 242 7.23 -4.79 -11.41
N PRO A 243 7.80 -5.32 -12.51
CA PRO A 243 9.10 -5.97 -12.47
C PRO A 243 10.19 -5.05 -11.90
N VAL A 244 11.17 -5.63 -11.24
CA VAL A 244 12.40 -4.93 -10.82
C VAL A 244 13.48 -5.30 -11.81
N GLU A 245 13.79 -4.41 -12.74
CA GLU A 245 14.81 -4.70 -13.76
C GLU A 245 16.20 -4.28 -13.30
N LEU A 246 17.15 -5.20 -13.45
CA LEU A 246 18.58 -4.97 -13.29
C LEU A 246 19.21 -4.88 -14.67
N SER A 247 20.22 -4.02 -14.81
CA SER A 247 21.06 -4.03 -16.01
C SER A 247 21.79 -5.37 -16.10
N ASN A 248 21.62 -6.07 -17.21
CA ASN A 248 22.40 -7.28 -17.51
C ASN A 248 23.75 -6.93 -18.17
N LYS A 249 23.97 -5.65 -18.53
CA LYS A 249 25.22 -5.15 -19.10
C LYS A 249 26.26 -4.75 -18.06
N TYR A 250 25.80 -4.31 -16.89
CA TYR A 250 26.66 -3.81 -15.82
C TYR A 250 26.61 -4.77 -14.64
N GLU A 251 27.61 -4.67 -13.78
CA GLU A 251 27.65 -5.40 -12.53
C GLU A 251 26.52 -4.92 -11.61
N TYR A 252 25.90 -5.87 -10.92
CA TYR A 252 24.87 -5.58 -9.95
C TYR A 252 25.14 -6.31 -8.65
N LEU A 253 24.55 -5.80 -7.58
CA LEU A 253 24.70 -6.34 -6.24
C LEU A 253 23.32 -6.55 -5.61
N ILE A 254 23.01 -7.80 -5.29
CA ILE A 254 21.80 -8.19 -4.58
C ILE A 254 22.21 -8.73 -3.22
N ARG A 255 21.63 -8.17 -2.17
CA ARG A 255 21.71 -8.72 -0.82
C ARG A 255 20.37 -9.34 -0.49
N VAL A 256 20.39 -10.59 -0.03
CA VAL A 256 19.19 -11.29 0.39
C VAL A 256 19.35 -11.71 1.84
N ASN A 257 18.50 -11.16 2.69
CA ASN A 257 18.33 -11.67 4.03
C ASN A 257 17.17 -12.67 4.04
N CYS A 258 17.43 -13.93 4.36
CA CYS A 258 16.44 -15.00 4.28
C CYS A 258 16.17 -15.65 5.62
N SER A 259 14.90 -15.66 6.03
CA SER A 259 14.48 -16.52 7.13
C SER A 259 14.69 -18.01 6.76
N PRO A 260 15.13 -18.87 7.70
CA PRO A 260 15.38 -20.29 7.40
C PRO A 260 14.17 -21.03 6.80
N SER A 261 12.94 -20.67 7.22
CA SER A 261 11.70 -21.28 6.71
C SER A 261 11.40 -20.93 5.25
N ARG A 262 11.99 -19.86 4.71
CA ARG A 262 11.80 -19.40 3.33
C ARG A 262 12.90 -19.88 2.38
N ARG A 263 13.88 -20.67 2.86
CA ARG A 263 15.05 -21.11 2.08
C ARG A 263 14.68 -21.77 0.75
N LYS A 264 13.71 -22.70 0.77
CA LYS A 264 13.27 -23.40 -0.44
C LYS A 264 12.76 -22.43 -1.51
N ASN A 265 11.92 -21.48 -1.10
CA ASN A 265 11.39 -20.45 -1.99
C ASN A 265 12.50 -19.53 -2.54
N LEU A 266 13.54 -19.24 -1.75
CA LEU A 266 14.71 -18.50 -2.24
C LEU A 266 15.51 -19.33 -3.26
N ASP A 267 15.73 -20.62 -3.02
CA ASP A 267 16.42 -21.49 -3.98
C ASP A 267 15.65 -21.54 -5.32
N GLU A 268 14.32 -21.63 -5.30
CA GLU A 268 13.45 -21.56 -6.50
C GLU A 268 13.50 -20.19 -7.19
N ALA A 269 13.61 -19.11 -6.41
CA ALA A 269 13.76 -17.76 -6.93
C ALA A 269 15.12 -17.55 -7.63
N LEU A 270 16.20 -18.02 -7.01
CA LEU A 270 17.53 -17.97 -7.58
C LEU A 270 17.64 -18.87 -8.81
N GLN A 271 16.95 -20.00 -8.84
CA GLN A 271 16.83 -20.83 -10.05
C GLN A 271 16.21 -20.05 -11.21
N ASN A 272 15.11 -19.31 -11.00
CA ASN A 272 14.54 -18.46 -12.06
C ASN A 272 15.54 -17.42 -12.56
N LEU A 273 16.25 -16.75 -11.65
CA LEU A 273 17.23 -15.72 -12.01
C LEU A 273 18.45 -16.30 -12.75
N ILE A 274 18.93 -17.48 -12.35
CA ILE A 274 20.01 -18.21 -13.04
C ILE A 274 19.54 -18.57 -14.46
N LEU A 275 18.34 -19.14 -14.59
CA LEU A 275 17.78 -19.52 -15.89
C LEU A 275 17.60 -18.31 -16.81
N ALA A 276 17.06 -17.20 -16.29
CA ALA A 276 16.96 -15.94 -17.03
C ALA A 276 18.35 -15.45 -17.45
N THR A 277 19.34 -15.49 -16.55
CA THR A 277 20.72 -15.11 -16.89
C THR A 277 21.29 -15.98 -18.02
N ILE A 278 20.99 -17.27 -18.05
CA ILE A 278 21.48 -18.18 -19.10
C ILE A 278 20.78 -17.89 -20.44
N ASN A 279 19.46 -17.71 -20.44
CA ASN A 279 18.68 -17.47 -21.67
C ASN A 279 18.95 -16.09 -22.29
N GLU A 280 19.27 -15.10 -21.47
CA GLU A 280 19.43 -13.71 -21.91
C GLU A 280 20.87 -13.37 -22.31
N ASN A 281 21.81 -14.32 -22.25
CA ASN A 281 23.22 -14.10 -22.58
C ASN A 281 23.73 -15.14 -23.59
N PRO A 282 24.56 -14.73 -24.57
CA PRO A 282 25.19 -15.68 -25.48
C PRO A 282 26.05 -16.70 -24.71
N VAL A 283 26.18 -17.89 -25.27
CA VAL A 283 26.98 -18.96 -24.67
C VAL A 283 28.42 -18.49 -24.45
N GLY A 284 28.93 -18.70 -23.24
CA GLY A 284 30.30 -18.36 -22.88
C GLY A 284 30.54 -16.90 -22.50
N THR A 285 29.58 -15.98 -22.69
CA THR A 285 29.78 -14.56 -22.34
C THR A 285 29.52 -14.27 -20.86
N ARG A 286 28.79 -15.16 -20.17
CA ARG A 286 28.52 -15.03 -18.73
C ARG A 286 28.57 -16.38 -18.03
N LYS A 287 29.33 -16.43 -16.93
CA LYS A 287 29.55 -17.64 -16.13
C LYS A 287 29.05 -17.50 -14.70
N ILE A 288 28.38 -18.53 -14.20
CA ILE A 288 27.71 -18.53 -12.91
C ILE A 288 28.52 -19.36 -11.91
N HIS A 289 28.90 -18.73 -10.81
CA HIS A 289 29.65 -19.33 -9.71
C HIS A 289 28.78 -19.42 -8.47
N ILE A 290 28.70 -20.61 -7.87
CA ILE A 290 27.88 -20.83 -6.68
C ILE A 290 28.78 -21.28 -5.56
N ILE A 291 28.88 -20.41 -4.55
CA ILE A 291 29.72 -20.56 -3.38
C ILE A 291 28.78 -20.77 -2.20
N ASP A 292 28.57 -22.02 -1.81
CA ASP A 292 27.69 -22.36 -0.69
C ASP A 292 28.49 -22.78 0.53
N GLY A 293 28.67 -21.83 1.47
CA GLY A 293 29.41 -22.05 2.73
C GLY A 293 28.62 -22.81 3.80
N ILE A 294 27.37 -23.18 3.53
CA ILE A 294 26.50 -23.86 4.51
C ILE A 294 26.33 -25.32 4.12
N ARG A 295 25.91 -25.56 2.87
CA ARG A 295 25.49 -26.87 2.39
C ARG A 295 26.61 -27.62 1.69
N PHE A 296 27.59 -26.91 1.12
CA PHE A 296 28.66 -27.46 0.30
C PHE A 296 28.15 -28.47 -0.74
N ASN A 297 27.06 -28.16 -1.44
CA ASN A 297 26.46 -29.04 -2.44
C ASN A 297 25.69 -28.22 -3.50
N ALA A 298 25.14 -28.91 -4.50
CA ALA A 298 24.38 -28.29 -5.59
C ALA A 298 22.86 -28.25 -5.37
N SER A 299 22.38 -28.50 -4.15
CA SER A 299 20.93 -28.47 -3.89
C SER A 299 20.31 -27.10 -4.15
N SER A 300 21.10 -26.02 -4.03
CA SER A 300 20.70 -24.64 -4.27
C SER A 300 20.29 -24.33 -5.70
N ILE A 301 20.76 -25.11 -6.68
CA ILE A 301 20.39 -24.96 -8.09
C ILE A 301 19.30 -25.91 -8.56
N GLY A 302 18.84 -26.80 -7.67
CA GLY A 302 17.70 -27.69 -7.93
C GLY A 302 17.72 -28.32 -9.32
N THR A 303 16.74 -27.95 -10.14
CA THR A 303 16.51 -28.55 -11.46
C THR A 303 17.52 -28.11 -12.52
N LEU A 304 18.35 -27.11 -12.24
CA LEU A 304 19.42 -26.63 -13.12
C LEU A 304 20.72 -27.45 -12.98
N TYR A 305 20.75 -28.45 -12.09
CA TYR A 305 21.90 -29.35 -11.90
C TYR A 305 22.53 -29.89 -13.20
N PRO A 306 21.78 -30.27 -14.26
CA PRO A 306 22.35 -30.76 -15.51
C PRO A 306 23.26 -29.77 -16.26
N LEU A 307 23.20 -28.48 -15.92
CA LEU A 307 24.03 -27.41 -16.48
C LEU A 307 25.33 -27.20 -15.68
N GLU A 308 25.54 -27.88 -14.55
CA GLU A 308 26.81 -27.84 -13.83
C GLU A 308 27.95 -28.36 -14.72
N ARG A 309 29.12 -27.71 -14.66
CA ARG A 309 30.32 -28.01 -15.46
C ARG A 309 30.15 -27.75 -16.96
N THR A 310 29.25 -26.84 -17.32
CA THR A 310 29.18 -26.28 -18.66
C THR A 310 29.73 -24.85 -18.66
N SER A 311 29.69 -24.16 -19.81
CA SER A 311 29.97 -22.72 -19.88
C SER A 311 29.03 -21.88 -19.02
N ALA A 312 27.83 -22.36 -18.68
CA ALA A 312 26.86 -21.64 -17.84
C ALA A 312 27.24 -21.64 -16.36
N ILE A 313 27.39 -22.84 -15.77
CA ILE A 313 27.54 -23.01 -14.32
C ILE A 313 28.84 -23.74 -14.04
N GLU A 314 29.75 -23.09 -13.30
CA GLU A 314 31.01 -23.67 -12.85
C GLU A 314 30.76 -24.84 -11.88
N ARG A 315 31.75 -25.73 -11.74
CA ARG A 315 31.69 -26.80 -10.73
C ARG A 315 31.49 -26.20 -9.33
N ILE A 316 30.43 -26.65 -8.66
CA ILE A 316 30.07 -26.18 -7.33
C ILE A 316 30.92 -26.94 -6.29
N PRO A 317 31.55 -26.24 -5.32
CA PRO A 317 32.31 -26.89 -4.26
C PRO A 317 31.48 -27.89 -3.46
N ARG A 318 32.06 -29.05 -3.14
CA ARG A 318 31.41 -30.12 -2.37
C ARG A 318 31.88 -30.25 -0.91
N ASN A 319 32.87 -29.45 -0.51
CA ASN A 319 33.42 -29.41 0.85
C ASN A 319 34.26 -28.13 1.05
N PRO A 320 34.66 -27.80 2.30
CA PRO A 320 35.43 -26.59 2.60
C PRO A 320 36.74 -26.47 1.81
N LYS A 321 37.50 -27.57 1.66
CA LYS A 321 38.78 -27.55 0.91
C LYS A 321 38.56 -27.16 -0.56
N GLN A 322 37.53 -27.73 -1.21
CA GLN A 322 37.17 -27.36 -2.58
C GLN A 322 36.70 -25.91 -2.68
N LEU A 323 35.99 -25.41 -1.67
CA LEU A 323 35.55 -24.02 -1.61
C LEU A 323 36.75 -23.08 -1.56
N THR A 324 37.67 -23.28 -0.61
CA THR A 324 38.90 -22.50 -0.49
C THR A 324 39.73 -22.55 -1.78
N SER A 325 39.89 -23.73 -2.39
CA SER A 325 40.63 -23.86 -3.67
C SER A 325 39.95 -23.11 -4.81
N THR A 326 38.60 -23.11 -4.86
CA THR A 326 37.83 -22.38 -5.88
C THR A 326 38.03 -20.87 -5.71
N LEU A 327 37.91 -20.36 -4.48
CA LEU A 327 38.14 -18.94 -4.17
C LEU A 327 39.57 -18.51 -4.49
N LYS A 328 40.57 -19.33 -4.15
CA LYS A 328 41.98 -19.05 -4.50
C LYS A 328 42.17 -18.94 -6.00
N ARG A 329 41.67 -19.91 -6.76
CA ARG A 329 41.77 -19.92 -8.22
C ARG A 329 41.14 -18.67 -8.82
N PHE A 330 39.97 -18.29 -8.31
CA PHE A 330 39.26 -17.10 -8.77
C PHE A 330 40.01 -15.80 -8.44
N VAL A 331 40.59 -15.67 -7.25
CA VAL A 331 41.43 -14.50 -6.91
C VAL A 331 42.74 -14.50 -7.72
N SER A 332 43.32 -15.66 -8.01
CA SER A 332 44.52 -15.77 -8.84
C SER A 332 44.28 -15.30 -10.27
N SER A 333 43.09 -15.55 -10.85
CA SER A 333 42.78 -15.11 -12.22
C SER A 333 42.67 -13.60 -12.38
N PHE A 334 42.60 -12.83 -11.27
CA PHE A 334 42.63 -11.37 -11.34
C PHE A 334 43.90 -10.84 -12.01
N ALA A 335 45.05 -11.46 -11.74
CA ALA A 335 46.31 -11.06 -12.37
C ALA A 335 46.33 -11.34 -13.89
N ASP A 336 45.61 -12.37 -14.34
CA ASP A 336 45.49 -12.68 -15.76
C ASP A 336 44.51 -11.73 -16.44
N ILE A 337 43.40 -11.40 -15.78
CA ILE A 337 42.43 -10.41 -16.26
C ILE A 337 43.10 -9.03 -16.36
N ASP A 338 43.86 -8.61 -15.34
CA ASP A 338 44.57 -7.32 -15.32
C ASP A 338 45.54 -7.17 -16.51
N LYS A 339 46.17 -8.27 -16.95
CA LYS A 339 47.03 -8.26 -18.14
C LYS A 339 46.24 -8.12 -19.44
N ILE A 340 44.98 -8.55 -19.48
CA ILE A 340 44.15 -8.50 -20.68
C ILE A 340 43.46 -7.15 -20.79
N ILE A 341 42.93 -6.63 -19.67
CA ILE A 341 42.25 -5.33 -19.65
C ILE A 341 43.22 -4.15 -19.59
N GLU A 342 44.49 -4.36 -19.21
CA GLU A 342 45.57 -3.36 -19.21
C GLU A 342 45.16 -1.98 -18.66
N GLY A 343 44.84 -1.03 -19.55
CA GLY A 343 44.51 0.36 -19.25
C GLY A 343 43.02 0.66 -19.06
N PHE A 344 42.13 -0.33 -19.17
CA PHE A 344 40.70 -0.19 -18.87
C PHE A 344 40.44 -0.33 -17.37
N ASP A 345 39.47 0.42 -16.84
CA ASP A 345 39.14 0.40 -15.42
C ASP A 345 38.34 -0.86 -15.02
N SER A 346 37.67 -1.49 -15.98
CA SER A 346 36.88 -2.71 -15.76
C SER A 346 36.77 -3.63 -16.98
N VAL A 347 36.45 -4.89 -16.72
CA VAL A 347 36.07 -5.87 -17.75
C VAL A 347 34.89 -5.38 -18.60
N THR A 348 33.90 -4.73 -17.99
CA THR A 348 32.74 -4.22 -18.73
C THR A 348 33.13 -3.11 -19.70
N GLU A 349 34.04 -2.21 -19.30
CA GLU A 349 34.57 -1.17 -20.17
C GLU A 349 35.40 -1.75 -21.33
N PHE A 350 36.31 -2.68 -21.03
CA PHE A 350 37.08 -3.40 -22.03
C PHE A 350 36.16 -4.09 -23.06
N ASN A 351 35.16 -4.83 -22.58
CA ASN A 351 34.23 -5.55 -23.44
C ASN A 351 33.36 -4.63 -24.32
N ALA A 352 33.19 -3.36 -23.94
CA ALA A 352 32.38 -2.41 -24.71
C ALA A 352 33.04 -1.97 -26.03
N VAL A 353 34.37 -2.01 -26.10
CA VAL A 353 35.13 -1.51 -27.28
C VAL A 353 35.81 -2.62 -28.09
N VAL A 354 35.85 -3.84 -27.56
CA VAL A 354 36.55 -4.97 -28.16
C VAL A 354 35.59 -5.90 -28.92
N GLU A 355 36.10 -6.54 -29.97
CA GLU A 355 35.45 -7.60 -30.77
C GLU A 355 34.98 -8.77 -29.90
N MET A 356 33.86 -9.39 -30.28
CA MET A 356 33.14 -10.36 -29.43
C MET A 356 34.01 -11.56 -29.02
N GLU A 357 34.90 -12.00 -29.90
CA GLU A 357 35.77 -13.17 -29.73
C GLU A 357 36.88 -12.93 -28.69
N LYS A 358 37.24 -11.66 -28.46
CA LYS A 358 38.28 -11.25 -27.51
C LYS A 358 37.70 -10.80 -26.17
N ARG A 359 36.37 -10.77 -26.03
CA ARG A 359 35.71 -10.33 -24.80
C ARG A 359 35.95 -11.32 -23.68
N LEU A 360 36.13 -10.78 -22.48
CA LEU A 360 36.22 -11.57 -21.27
C LEU A 360 34.82 -11.94 -20.76
N PRO A 361 34.59 -13.16 -20.27
CA PRO A 361 33.30 -13.56 -19.73
C PRO A 361 33.00 -12.78 -18.45
N LEU A 362 31.78 -12.24 -18.36
CA LEU A 362 31.26 -11.68 -17.11
C LEU A 362 30.94 -12.81 -16.13
N THR A 363 30.97 -12.51 -14.84
CA THR A 363 30.68 -13.49 -13.78
C THR A 363 29.43 -13.10 -13.00
N THR A 364 28.57 -14.07 -12.68
CA THR A 364 27.54 -13.92 -11.63
C THR A 364 27.89 -14.86 -10.49
N MET A 365 28.20 -14.32 -9.31
CA MET A 365 28.59 -15.08 -8.14
C MET A 365 27.50 -15.05 -7.06
N ILE A 366 26.99 -16.22 -6.71
CA ILE A 366 25.98 -16.42 -5.67
C ILE A 366 26.67 -17.00 -4.43
N VAL A 367 26.62 -16.28 -3.31
CA VAL A 367 27.33 -16.60 -2.07
C VAL A 367 26.33 -16.87 -0.94
N PHE A 368 26.18 -18.13 -0.55
CA PHE A 368 25.27 -18.53 0.52
C PHE A 368 25.95 -18.58 1.88
N GLY A 369 25.32 -17.97 2.88
CA GLY A 369 25.82 -17.89 4.25
C GLY A 369 26.75 -16.71 4.50
N TRP A 370 26.79 -15.73 3.60
CA TRP A 370 27.60 -14.53 3.81
C TRP A 370 26.99 -13.64 4.92
N PRO A 371 27.80 -13.06 5.83
CA PRO A 371 29.22 -13.32 6.07
C PRO A 371 29.49 -14.48 7.05
N ASN A 372 28.46 -14.94 7.77
CA ASN A 372 28.61 -15.74 8.99
C ASN A 372 29.15 -17.15 8.79
N SER A 373 29.02 -17.73 7.59
CA SER A 373 29.47 -19.09 7.28
C SER A 373 30.91 -19.16 6.78
N TYR A 374 31.61 -18.02 6.69
CA TYR A 374 32.97 -17.95 6.15
C TYR A 374 33.93 -17.41 7.21
N GLU A 375 35.00 -18.16 7.45
CA GLU A 375 36.02 -17.82 8.44
C GLU A 375 37.41 -17.63 7.81
N ARG A 376 38.24 -16.83 8.48
CA ARG A 376 39.68 -16.65 8.18
C ARG A 376 39.91 -16.41 6.68
N ARG A 377 40.63 -17.33 6.03
CA ARG A 377 41.09 -17.24 4.65
C ARG A 377 39.96 -17.18 3.63
N ASP A 378 38.87 -17.91 3.83
CA ASP A 378 37.75 -17.89 2.89
C ASP A 378 37.03 -16.54 2.92
N ARG A 379 36.90 -15.96 4.14
CA ARG A 379 36.38 -14.60 4.32
C ARG A 379 37.26 -13.55 3.66
N GLU A 380 38.58 -13.62 3.85
CA GLU A 380 39.55 -12.70 3.22
C GLU A 380 39.48 -12.75 1.68
N LEU A 381 39.42 -13.96 1.11
CA LEU A 381 39.31 -14.14 -0.34
C LEU A 381 37.99 -13.57 -0.88
N LEU A 382 36.86 -13.86 -0.21
CA LEU A 382 35.57 -13.30 -0.59
C LEU A 382 35.53 -11.78 -0.45
N GLN A 383 36.08 -11.20 0.61
CA GLN A 383 36.19 -9.74 0.76
C GLN A 383 36.99 -9.12 -0.38
N LYS A 384 38.10 -9.75 -0.79
CA LYS A 384 38.89 -9.29 -1.93
C LYS A 384 38.09 -9.34 -3.23
N ILE A 385 37.31 -10.40 -3.46
CA ILE A 385 36.42 -10.50 -4.63
C ILE A 385 35.35 -9.41 -4.58
N MET A 386 34.65 -9.27 -3.45
CA MET A 386 33.56 -8.31 -3.27
C MET A 386 34.03 -6.86 -3.38
N THR A 387 35.23 -6.53 -2.92
CA THR A 387 35.80 -5.17 -3.00
C THR A 387 36.16 -4.78 -4.43
N ASN A 388 36.44 -5.74 -5.30
CA ASN A 388 36.88 -5.49 -6.68
C ASN A 388 35.89 -6.01 -7.73
N TYR A 389 34.63 -6.18 -7.35
CA TYR A 389 33.63 -6.84 -8.20
C TYR A 389 33.44 -6.17 -9.57
N GLU A 390 33.38 -4.84 -9.62
CA GLU A 390 33.25 -4.06 -10.85
C GLU A 390 34.45 -4.22 -11.79
N ARG A 391 35.67 -4.05 -11.27
CA ARG A 391 36.91 -4.18 -12.06
C ARG A 391 36.95 -5.50 -12.82
N TYR A 392 36.53 -6.59 -12.18
CA TYR A 392 36.60 -7.94 -12.74
C TYR A 392 35.29 -8.45 -13.35
N GLY A 393 34.29 -7.59 -13.58
CA GLY A 393 33.07 -8.01 -14.30
C GLY A 393 32.12 -8.91 -13.51
N ILE A 394 32.10 -8.78 -12.18
CA ILE A 394 31.42 -9.71 -11.26
C ILE A 394 30.12 -9.09 -10.76
N SER A 395 28.98 -9.72 -11.03
CA SER A 395 27.72 -9.43 -10.34
C SER A 395 27.57 -10.34 -9.13
N LEU A 396 27.15 -9.78 -7.99
CA LEU A 396 27.15 -10.46 -6.70
C LEU A 396 25.74 -10.63 -6.15
N ILE A 397 25.44 -11.84 -5.69
CA ILE A 397 24.22 -12.16 -4.95
C ILE A 397 24.66 -12.78 -3.63
N THR A 398 24.44 -12.07 -2.53
CA THR A 398 24.81 -12.55 -1.19
C THR A 398 23.56 -12.96 -0.44
N VAL A 399 23.61 -14.12 0.22
CA VAL A 399 22.49 -14.65 1.00
C VAL A 399 22.92 -14.82 2.45
N SER A 400 22.26 -14.11 3.36
CA SER A 400 22.36 -14.32 4.80
C SER A 400 21.17 -15.10 5.33
N TYR A 401 21.39 -15.97 6.31
CA TYR A 401 20.31 -16.65 7.02
C TYR A 401 20.27 -16.19 8.48
N GLY A 402 19.13 -15.65 8.91
CA GLY A 402 18.91 -15.15 10.28
C GLY A 402 19.04 -13.63 10.43
N SER A 403 18.72 -13.10 11.61
CA SER A 403 18.83 -11.67 11.88
C SER A 403 20.30 -11.23 11.85
N LEU A 404 20.64 -10.36 10.90
CA LEU A 404 21.90 -9.63 10.94
C LEU A 404 21.95 -8.87 12.28
N PRO A 405 22.97 -9.09 13.13
CA PRO A 405 23.15 -8.28 14.33
C PRO A 405 23.21 -6.80 13.93
N GLU A 406 22.64 -5.89 14.74
CA GLU A 406 22.63 -4.45 14.42
C GLU A 406 24.02 -3.89 14.09
N LYS A 407 25.07 -4.46 14.70
CA LYS A 407 26.47 -4.12 14.44
C LYS A 407 26.97 -4.48 13.04
N MET A 408 26.37 -5.47 12.36
CA MET A 408 26.70 -5.88 10.99
C MET A 408 25.82 -5.23 9.92
N LYS A 409 24.74 -4.53 10.29
CA LYS A 409 23.96 -3.73 9.33
C LYS A 409 24.82 -2.64 8.66
N TYR A 410 25.95 -2.29 9.27
CA TYR A 410 26.90 -1.28 8.81
C TYR A 410 28.36 -1.67 9.16
N GLU A 411 28.82 -2.89 8.87
CA GLU A 411 30.29 -3.09 8.81
C GLU A 411 30.81 -2.43 7.52
N PRO A 412 31.54 -1.29 7.59
CA PRO A 412 32.04 -0.58 6.40
C PRO A 412 33.12 -1.38 5.65
N ASN A 413 33.53 -2.53 6.19
CA ASN A 413 34.64 -3.35 5.72
C ASN A 413 34.21 -4.57 4.90
N ALA A 414 32.90 -4.77 4.65
CA ALA A 414 32.43 -5.88 3.82
C ALA A 414 32.40 -5.53 2.33
N MET A 415 32.11 -4.27 1.98
CA MET A 415 32.06 -3.74 0.60
C MET A 415 32.35 -2.24 0.59
N THR A 416 32.81 -1.72 -0.54
CA THR A 416 33.09 -0.28 -0.75
C THR A 416 31.83 0.58 -0.55
N LYS A 417 32.01 1.80 0.00
CA LYS A 417 30.89 2.73 0.30
C LYS A 417 30.00 3.03 -0.92
N TYR A 418 30.57 3.08 -2.12
CA TYR A 418 29.81 3.33 -3.35
C TYR A 418 28.96 2.12 -3.76
N ALA A 419 29.42 0.89 -3.49
CA ALA A 419 28.64 -0.31 -3.83
C ALA A 419 27.32 -0.35 -3.07
N TRP A 420 27.31 0.11 -1.81
CA TRP A 420 26.09 0.27 -1.00
C TRP A 420 25.05 1.21 -1.61
N GLN A 421 25.47 2.13 -2.48
CA GLN A 421 24.56 3.07 -3.16
C GLN A 421 23.80 2.42 -4.32
N ASN A 422 24.17 1.21 -4.75
CA ASN A 422 23.53 0.49 -5.86
C ASN A 422 23.04 -0.92 -5.46
N VAL A 423 23.02 -1.25 -4.16
CA VAL A 423 22.52 -2.53 -3.65
C VAL A 423 21.01 -2.64 -3.80
N LEU A 424 20.56 -3.78 -4.34
CA LEU A 424 19.20 -4.26 -4.18
C LEU A 424 19.12 -5.12 -2.90
N ASP A 425 18.51 -4.59 -1.84
CA ASP A 425 18.41 -5.29 -0.56
C ASP A 425 17.03 -5.94 -0.40
N ILE A 426 16.99 -7.27 -0.32
CA ILE A 426 15.78 -8.06 -0.26
C ILE A 426 15.71 -8.78 1.08
N ASP A 427 14.65 -8.52 1.85
CA ASP A 427 14.40 -9.18 3.12
C ASP A 427 13.22 -10.15 2.99
N MET A 428 13.47 -11.43 3.22
CA MET A 428 12.51 -12.53 3.17
C MET A 428 12.19 -13.04 4.58
N SER A 429 11.37 -12.25 5.28
CA SER A 429 10.80 -12.62 6.58
C SER A 429 9.74 -13.73 6.46
N GLN A 430 9.27 -14.26 7.60
CA GLN A 430 8.31 -15.39 7.61
C GLN A 430 6.97 -15.07 6.93
N GLY A 431 6.47 -13.84 7.05
CA GLY A 431 5.16 -13.44 6.52
C GLY A 431 5.20 -12.46 5.37
N LYS A 432 6.37 -11.89 5.07
CA LYS A 432 6.50 -10.80 4.09
C LYS A 432 7.85 -10.82 3.42
N THR A 433 7.87 -10.49 2.13
CA THR A 433 9.12 -10.21 1.42
C THR A 433 9.12 -8.75 0.98
N THR A 434 10.24 -8.07 1.20
CA THR A 434 10.39 -6.66 0.85
C THR A 434 11.69 -6.40 0.11
N VAL A 435 11.71 -5.35 -0.70
CA VAL A 435 12.88 -4.86 -1.41
C VAL A 435 13.14 -3.41 -1.04
N THR A 436 14.41 -3.07 -0.85
CA THR A 436 14.89 -1.71 -0.61
C THR A 436 15.94 -1.38 -1.64
N PHE A 437 15.73 -0.29 -2.36
CA PHE A 437 16.71 0.25 -3.31
C PHE A 437 17.58 1.25 -2.57
N SER A 438 18.88 0.99 -2.44
CA SER A 438 19.89 2.00 -2.08
C SER A 438 19.57 2.87 -0.85
N GLY A 439 19.07 2.25 0.23
CA GLY A 439 18.69 2.97 1.47
C GLY A 439 17.37 3.75 1.41
N GLY A 440 16.57 3.54 0.37
CA GLY A 440 15.22 4.08 0.22
C GLY A 440 14.18 3.39 1.11
N ILE A 441 12.91 3.59 0.75
CA ILE A 441 11.78 3.00 1.47
C ILE A 441 11.63 1.54 1.06
N SER A 442 11.45 0.67 2.06
CA SER A 442 11.17 -0.75 1.85
C SER A 442 9.78 -0.93 1.23
N GLN A 443 9.70 -1.67 0.13
CA GLN A 443 8.49 -1.94 -0.62
C GLN A 443 8.19 -3.45 -0.65
N ASN A 444 6.93 -3.84 -0.74
CA ASN A 444 6.55 -5.26 -0.85
C ASN A 444 7.16 -5.84 -2.14
N PHE A 445 7.72 -7.04 -2.06
CA PHE A 445 8.41 -7.67 -3.19
C PHE A 445 8.03 -9.14 -3.31
N THR A 446 7.87 -9.59 -4.55
CA THR A 446 7.60 -10.98 -4.90
C THR A 446 8.69 -11.45 -5.85
N TRP A 447 9.35 -12.55 -5.49
CA TRP A 447 10.30 -13.21 -6.39
C TRP A 447 9.58 -13.90 -7.54
N TYR A 448 10.19 -13.89 -8.72
CA TYR A 448 9.86 -14.88 -9.74
C TYR A 448 10.51 -16.20 -9.36
N VAL A 449 9.75 -17.28 -9.39
CA VAL A 449 10.18 -18.60 -8.91
C VAL A 449 10.09 -19.63 -10.03
N PHE A 450 11.07 -20.53 -10.09
CA PHE A 450 11.12 -21.64 -11.04
C PHE A 450 11.51 -22.92 -10.31
N SER A 451 10.77 -24.00 -10.58
CA SER A 451 10.98 -25.31 -9.94
C SER A 451 10.79 -26.50 -10.89
N ASP A 452 10.47 -26.25 -12.17
CA ASP A 452 10.28 -27.30 -13.16
C ASP A 452 11.61 -27.93 -13.57
N ALA A 453 11.58 -29.22 -13.92
CA ALA A 453 12.72 -29.92 -14.48
C ALA A 453 13.07 -29.35 -15.87
N LEU A 454 14.34 -29.06 -16.13
CA LEU A 454 14.80 -28.69 -17.47
C LEU A 454 14.50 -29.81 -18.46
N SER A 455 13.97 -29.47 -19.62
CA SER A 455 13.75 -30.44 -20.69
C SER A 455 15.08 -31.01 -21.19
N HIS A 456 15.07 -32.28 -21.61
CA HIS A 456 16.27 -32.93 -22.15
C HIS A 456 16.79 -32.18 -23.37
N ASP A 457 15.89 -31.74 -24.26
CA ASP A 457 16.22 -31.03 -25.48
C ASP A 457 16.87 -29.66 -25.21
N PHE A 458 16.43 -28.95 -24.17
CA PHE A 458 17.09 -27.72 -23.72
C PHE A 458 18.54 -27.97 -23.28
N ILE A 459 18.76 -29.02 -22.47
CA ILE A 459 20.09 -29.36 -21.97
C ILE A 459 21.01 -29.77 -23.12
N SER A 460 20.52 -30.61 -24.03
CA SER A 460 21.28 -31.06 -25.21
C SER A 460 21.62 -29.90 -26.14
N SER A 461 20.66 -29.03 -26.46
CA SER A 461 20.88 -27.87 -27.32
C SER A 461 21.87 -26.88 -26.72
N TYR A 462 21.80 -26.61 -25.41
CA TYR A 462 22.78 -25.78 -24.72
C TYR A 462 24.20 -26.36 -24.84
N LYS A 463 24.38 -27.64 -24.52
CA LYS A 463 25.69 -28.31 -24.58
C LYS A 463 26.26 -28.36 -25.99
N MET A 464 25.42 -28.56 -27.00
CA MET A 464 25.85 -28.50 -28.40
C MET A 464 26.39 -27.12 -28.77
N GLN A 465 25.72 -26.06 -28.36
CA GLN A 465 26.16 -24.69 -28.63
C GLN A 465 27.42 -24.32 -27.83
N THR A 466 27.58 -24.85 -26.60
CA THR A 466 28.85 -24.76 -25.86
C THR A 466 30.00 -25.38 -26.63
N ALA A 467 29.82 -26.59 -27.17
CA ALA A 467 30.87 -27.27 -27.93
C ALA A 467 31.26 -26.52 -29.21
N VAL A 468 30.29 -25.92 -29.91
CA VAL A 468 30.55 -25.07 -31.09
C VAL A 468 31.37 -23.83 -30.68
N GLN A 469 31.01 -23.16 -29.58
CA GLN A 469 31.72 -21.97 -29.12
C GLN A 469 33.16 -22.28 -28.70
N GLU A 470 33.38 -23.41 -28.02
CA GLU A 470 34.73 -23.83 -27.60
C GLU A 470 35.63 -24.14 -28.80
N GLN A 471 35.08 -24.65 -29.91
CA GLN A 471 35.83 -24.89 -31.16
C GLN A 471 36.21 -23.61 -31.92
N ILE A 472 35.46 -22.51 -31.73
CA ILE A 472 35.75 -21.22 -32.35
C ILE A 472 36.88 -20.47 -31.60
N LEU A 473 37.06 -20.77 -30.30
CA LEU A 473 38.02 -20.10 -29.42
C LEU A 473 39.38 -20.83 -29.29
N THR A 474 39.48 -22.06 -29.80
CA THR A 474 40.74 -22.83 -29.96
C THR A 474 41.28 -22.72 -31.36
#